data_AF-A0A959RJR7-F1
#
_entry.id   AF-A0A959RJR7-F1
#
_cell.length_a   1.000
_cell.length_b   1.000
_cell.length_c   1.000
_cell.angle_alpha   90.00
_cell.angle_beta   90.00
_cell.angle_gamma   90.00
#
_symmetry.space_group_name_H-M   'P 1'
#
loop_
_entity.id
_entity.type
_entity.pdbx_description
1 polymer ?
#
loop_
_entity_poly.entity_id
_entity_poly.type
_entity_poly.pdbx_seq_one_letter_code
_entity_poly.pdbx_strand_id
1 'polypeptide(L)'
;MFTIFSFLLIFTIKVYIVMAFTPALLMWIFFNYSARLKNKSKKIIATFVLLIAIAGSSFLFLQKFSDELGRYSLENIVATSQSTSWYINRVTDEEGSAYSLGSFSPTISGMLSKFPAAVNVTLFRPYPWESKKVIVLLSALEALIFLFITLKII
;
A
#
# COMPACT_ATOMS: atom_id res chain seq x y z
N MET A 1 24.44 -9.91 12.66
CA MET A 1 24.95 -8.63 13.20
C MET A 1 24.53 -7.45 12.32
N PHE A 2 24.82 -7.48 11.01
CA PHE A 2 24.36 -6.46 10.05
C PHE A 2 22.84 -6.25 10.00
N THR A 3 22.04 -7.32 10.04
CA THR A 3 20.58 -7.25 10.03
C THR A 3 19.96 -6.52 11.23
N ILE A 4 20.55 -6.68 12.42
CA ILE A 4 20.09 -6.00 13.64
C ILE A 4 20.43 -4.51 13.60
N PHE A 5 21.62 -4.18 13.08
CA PHE A 5 22.03 -2.79 12.88
C PHE A 5 21.16 -2.08 11.84
N SER A 6 20.89 -2.72 10.70
CA SER A 6 19.96 -2.20 9.69
C SER A 6 18.55 -1.97 10.25
N PHE A 7 18.06 -2.88 11.11
CA PHE A 7 16.75 -2.73 11.73
C PHE A 7 16.69 -1.54 12.70
N LEU A 8 17.72 -1.35 13.54
CA LEU A 8 17.82 -0.18 14.43
C LEU A 8 17.88 1.14 13.65
N LEU A 9 18.63 1.16 12.56
CA LEU A 9 18.81 2.34 11.71
C LEU A 9 17.49 2.73 11.02
N ILE A 10 16.73 1.74 10.52
CA ILE A 10 15.39 1.97 9.96
C ILE A 10 14.43 2.47 11.03
N PHE A 11 14.49 1.93 12.26
CA PHE A 11 13.62 2.36 13.35
C PHE A 11 13.85 3.84 13.69
N THR A 12 15.09 4.31 13.73
CA THR A 12 15.43 5.71 14.03
C THR A 12 15.10 6.68 12.88
N ILE A 13 15.27 6.28 11.61
CA ILE A 13 15.12 7.21 10.47
C ILE A 13 13.73 7.16 9.85
N LYS A 14 13.11 5.98 9.79
CA LYS A 14 11.88 5.73 9.03
C LYS A 14 10.98 4.73 9.76
N VAL A 15 10.57 5.10 10.97
CA VAL A 15 9.67 4.29 11.80
C VAL A 15 8.39 3.91 11.03
N TYR A 16 7.95 4.74 10.08
CA TYR A 16 6.82 4.47 9.18
C TYR A 16 6.96 3.23 8.29
N ILE A 17 8.18 2.81 7.94
CA ILE A 17 8.42 1.56 7.18
C ILE A 17 8.13 0.35 8.06
N VAL A 18 8.61 0.36 9.31
CA VAL A 18 8.35 -0.71 10.27
C VAL A 18 6.86 -0.80 10.56
N MET A 19 6.18 0.35 10.64
CA MET A 19 4.72 0.38 10.82
C MET A 19 3.95 -0.18 9.64
N ALA A 20 4.32 0.15 8.39
CA ALA A 20 3.69 -0.45 7.22
C ALA A 20 3.97 -1.96 7.10
N PHE A 21 5.14 -2.41 7.55
CA PHE A 21 5.55 -3.80 7.47
C PHE A 21 4.92 -4.70 8.56
N THR A 22 4.59 -4.15 9.73
CA THR A 22 4.00 -4.90 10.85
C THR A 22 2.69 -5.63 10.50
N PRO A 23 1.66 -4.99 9.91
CA PRO A 23 0.43 -5.69 9.53
C PRO A 23 0.68 -6.72 8.42
N ALA A 24 1.63 -6.46 7.51
CA ALA A 24 2.01 -7.41 6.47
C ALA A 24 2.66 -8.67 7.06
N LEU A 25 3.54 -8.52 8.04
CA LEU A 25 4.14 -9.64 8.78
C LEU A 25 3.09 -10.46 9.54
N LEU A 26 2.16 -9.79 10.24
CA LEU A 26 1.06 -10.47 10.95
C LEU A 26 0.19 -11.28 9.99
N MET A 27 -0.11 -10.73 8.81
CA MET A 27 -0.85 -11.42 7.76
C MET A 27 -0.08 -12.62 7.21
N TRP A 28 1.23 -12.50 6.97
CA TRP A 28 2.07 -13.60 6.49
C TRP A 28 2.17 -14.75 7.51
N ILE A 29 2.38 -14.41 8.78
CA ILE A 29 2.39 -15.38 9.89
C ILE A 29 1.05 -16.12 9.90
N PHE A 30 -0.07 -15.38 9.83
CA PHE A 30 -1.38 -15.99 9.80
C PHE A 30 -1.59 -16.93 8.62
N PHE A 31 -1.24 -16.54 7.40
CA PHE A 31 -1.41 -17.41 6.24
C PHE A 31 -0.65 -18.73 6.41
N ASN A 32 0.56 -18.69 6.99
CA ASN A 32 1.32 -19.90 7.31
C ASN A 32 0.64 -20.79 8.36
N TYR A 33 0.06 -20.20 9.42
CA TYR A 33 -0.66 -20.97 10.43
C TYR A 33 -2.02 -21.48 9.92
N SER A 34 -2.74 -20.66 9.15
CA SER A 34 -4.05 -20.94 8.57
C SER A 34 -3.99 -22.03 7.48
N ALA A 35 -2.87 -22.12 6.74
CA ALA A 35 -2.61 -23.19 5.78
C ALA A 35 -2.50 -24.58 6.43
N ARG A 36 -2.13 -24.65 7.72
CA ARG A 36 -2.02 -25.91 8.48
C ARG A 36 -3.36 -26.39 9.05
N LEU A 37 -4.40 -25.55 9.03
CA LEU A 37 -5.73 -25.89 9.55
C LEU A 37 -6.53 -26.68 8.51
N LYS A 38 -6.75 -27.98 8.77
CA LYS A 38 -7.57 -28.84 7.91
C LYS A 38 -9.09 -28.55 8.02
N ASN A 39 -9.56 -28.05 9.16
CA ASN A 39 -11.00 -27.81 9.39
C ASN A 39 -11.44 -26.42 8.90
N LYS A 40 -12.39 -26.39 7.96
CA LYS A 40 -12.93 -25.15 7.36
C LYS A 40 -13.52 -24.17 8.40
N SER A 41 -14.26 -24.65 9.39
CA SER A 41 -14.88 -23.77 10.41
C SER A 41 -13.84 -23.09 11.32
N LYS A 42 -12.80 -23.82 11.74
CA LYS A 42 -11.69 -23.26 12.55
C LYS A 42 -10.88 -22.24 11.75
N LYS A 43 -10.70 -22.48 10.45
CA LYS A 43 -10.02 -21.56 9.54
C LYS A 43 -10.78 -20.23 9.42
N ILE A 44 -12.10 -20.27 9.24
CA ILE A 44 -12.95 -19.07 9.13
C ILE A 44 -12.89 -18.24 10.42
N ILE A 45 -13.06 -18.88 11.58
CA ILE A 45 -13.01 -18.19 12.88
C ILE A 45 -11.63 -17.55 13.10
N ALA A 46 -10.55 -18.28 12.79
CA ALA A 46 -9.19 -17.75 12.91
C ALA A 46 -8.96 -16.53 12.00
N THR A 47 -9.51 -16.53 10.78
CA THR A 47 -9.42 -15.39 9.85
C THR A 47 -10.14 -14.16 10.38
N PHE A 48 -11.36 -14.32 10.92
CA PHE A 48 -12.11 -13.20 11.50
C PHE A 48 -11.43 -12.61 12.74
N VAL A 49 -10.94 -13.45 13.65
CA VAL A 49 -10.19 -13.01 14.83
C VAL A 49 -8.93 -12.25 14.42
N LEU A 50 -8.23 -12.72 13.40
CA LEU A 50 -7.06 -12.03 12.87
C LEU A 50 -7.41 -10.66 12.27
N LEU A 51 -8.46 -10.57 11.44
CA LEU A 51 -8.87 -9.29 10.85
C LEU A 51 -9.19 -8.26 11.94
N ILE A 52 -9.87 -8.69 13.00
CA ILE A 52 -10.16 -7.84 14.16
C ILE A 52 -8.85 -7.46 14.89
N ALA A 53 -7.92 -8.40 15.08
CA ALA A 53 -6.63 -8.13 15.71
C ALA A 53 -5.76 -7.17 14.88
N ILE A 54 -5.75 -7.27 13.56
CA ILE A 54 -5.04 -6.36 12.65
C ILE A 54 -5.67 -4.97 12.69
N ALA A 55 -7.00 -4.87 12.62
CA ALA A 55 -7.70 -3.59 12.69
C ALA A 55 -7.48 -2.92 14.06
N GLY A 56 -7.62 -3.67 15.14
CA GLY A 56 -7.42 -3.19 16.51
C GLY A 56 -5.98 -2.79 16.79
N SER A 57 -5.00 -3.59 16.38
CA SER A 57 -3.59 -3.23 16.51
C SER A 57 -3.28 -1.98 15.69
N SER A 58 -3.66 -1.94 14.41
CA SER A 58 -3.46 -0.76 13.56
C SER A 58 -4.00 0.52 14.21
N PHE A 59 -5.20 0.48 14.77
CA PHE A 59 -5.81 1.62 15.45
C PHE A 59 -5.06 2.06 16.72
N LEU A 60 -4.65 1.12 17.57
CA LEU A 60 -3.86 1.41 18.77
C LEU A 60 -2.46 1.95 18.43
N PHE A 61 -1.86 1.42 17.37
CA PHE A 61 -0.56 1.87 16.86
C PHE A 61 -0.64 3.27 16.26
N LEU A 62 -1.71 3.59 15.52
CA LEU A 62 -1.95 4.94 14.98
C LEU A 62 -2.08 5.99 16.09
N GLN A 63 -2.74 5.66 17.20
CA GLN A 63 -2.82 6.57 18.35
C GLN A 63 -1.47 6.76 19.04
N LYS A 64 -0.71 5.68 19.28
CA LYS A 64 0.56 5.76 20.01
C LYS A 64 1.68 6.44 19.24
N PHE A 65 1.70 6.32 17.93
CA PHE A 65 2.76 6.85 17.07
C PHE A 65 2.33 8.10 16.29
N SER A 66 1.15 8.67 16.56
CA SER A 66 0.65 9.87 15.88
C SER A 66 1.68 11.01 15.86
N ASP A 67 2.40 11.20 16.97
CA ASP A 67 3.41 12.26 17.12
C ASP A 67 4.69 11.99 16.32
N GLU A 68 5.14 10.73 16.25
CA GLU A 68 6.30 10.32 15.44
C GLU A 68 5.99 10.24 13.93
N LEU A 69 4.71 10.05 13.56
CA LEU A 69 4.28 9.99 12.17
C LEU A 69 4.35 11.33 11.46
N GLY A 70 4.22 12.45 12.17
CA GLY A 70 4.21 13.80 11.61
C GLY A 70 3.28 13.92 10.39
N ARG A 71 3.86 13.89 9.18
CA ARG A 71 3.15 13.98 7.89
C ARG A 71 2.28 12.78 7.53
N TYR A 72 2.51 11.63 8.16
CA TYR A 72 1.77 10.39 7.90
C TYR A 72 0.65 10.15 8.91
N SER A 73 0.48 11.03 9.91
CA SER A 73 -0.55 10.89 10.94
C SER A 73 -1.95 10.87 10.32
N LEU A 74 -2.95 10.33 11.02
CA LEU A 74 -4.32 10.23 10.49
C LEU A 74 -4.89 11.60 10.05
N GLU A 75 -4.50 12.67 10.74
CA GLU A 75 -4.92 14.03 10.40
C GLU A 75 -4.22 14.53 9.12
N ASN A 76 -2.93 14.26 8.98
CA ASN A 76 -2.11 14.76 7.89
C ASN A 76 -2.12 13.86 6.66
N ILE A 77 -2.52 12.59 6.77
CA ILE A 77 -2.49 11.64 5.64
C ILE A 77 -3.36 12.11 4.48
N VAL A 78 -4.47 12.79 4.79
CA VAL A 78 -5.38 13.35 3.79
C VAL A 78 -4.70 14.51 3.05
N ALA A 79 -4.11 15.46 3.79
CA ALA A 79 -3.39 16.59 3.22
C ALA A 79 -2.13 16.17 2.44
N THR A 80 -1.39 15.19 2.97
CA THR A 80 -0.21 14.60 2.32
C THR A 80 -0.58 13.87 1.04
N SER A 81 -1.68 13.10 1.04
CA SER A 81 -2.17 12.41 -0.16
C SER A 81 -2.64 13.40 -1.23
N GLN A 82 -3.31 14.48 -0.83
CA GLN A 82 -3.72 15.56 -1.73
C GLN A 82 -2.49 16.26 -2.34
N SER A 83 -1.53 16.65 -1.51
CA SER A 83 -0.29 17.31 -1.96
C SER A 83 0.52 16.42 -2.90
N THR A 84 0.60 15.12 -2.61
CA THR A 84 1.27 14.13 -3.46
C THR A 84 0.55 13.96 -4.79
N SER A 85 -0.78 13.84 -4.78
CA SER A 85 -1.57 13.75 -6.01
C SER A 85 -1.42 14.99 -6.88
N TRP A 86 -1.43 16.18 -6.27
CA TRP A 86 -1.20 17.44 -6.97
C TRP A 86 0.21 17.50 -7.57
N TYR A 87 1.23 17.10 -6.81
CA TYR A 87 2.61 17.04 -7.28
C TYR A 87 2.78 16.07 -8.44
N ILE A 88 2.19 14.87 -8.35
CA ILE A 88 2.21 13.87 -9.43
C ILE A 88 1.55 14.45 -10.68
N ASN A 89 0.36 15.06 -10.58
CA ASN A 89 -0.29 15.71 -11.74
C ASN A 89 0.60 16.82 -12.33
N ARG A 90 1.26 17.63 -11.50
CA ARG A 90 2.10 18.73 -11.99
C ARG A 90 3.36 18.25 -12.73
N VAL A 91 4.08 17.29 -12.15
CA VAL A 91 5.28 16.70 -12.78
C VAL A 91 4.92 15.91 -14.04
N THR A 92 3.68 15.45 -14.11
CA THR A 92 3.16 14.66 -15.21
C THR A 92 2.95 15.47 -16.50
N ASP A 93 2.54 16.74 -16.41
CA ASP A 93 2.30 17.59 -17.58
C ASP A 93 3.59 17.93 -18.34
N GLU A 94 4.75 17.89 -17.68
CA GLU A 94 6.01 18.31 -18.28
C GLU A 94 6.75 17.18 -19.03
N GLU A 95 6.77 15.92 -18.55
CA GLU A 95 7.70 14.91 -19.12
C GLU A 95 7.29 13.41 -19.11
N GLY A 96 6.06 13.02 -18.71
CA GLY A 96 5.76 11.64 -18.28
C GLY A 96 4.59 10.87 -18.93
N SER A 97 4.54 9.56 -18.66
CA SER A 97 3.36 8.68 -18.82
C SER A 97 2.36 9.00 -17.71
N ALA A 98 1.48 9.95 -18.01
CA ALA A 98 0.54 10.58 -17.09
C ALA A 98 -0.53 9.65 -16.52
N TYR A 99 -0.88 9.87 -15.25
CA TYR A 99 -2.19 9.46 -14.73
C TYR A 99 -2.76 10.48 -13.76
N SER A 100 -4.08 10.72 -13.88
CA SER A 100 -4.83 11.52 -12.92
C SER A 100 -5.92 10.67 -12.27
N LEU A 101 -5.93 10.65 -10.94
CA LEU A 101 -7.02 10.09 -10.13
C LEU A 101 -8.27 10.99 -10.13
N GLY A 102 -8.18 12.18 -10.73
CA GLY A 102 -9.12 13.28 -10.59
C GLY A 102 -8.98 13.99 -9.24
N SER A 103 -9.66 15.13 -9.09
CA SER A 103 -9.83 15.74 -7.76
C SER A 103 -10.71 14.84 -6.91
N PHE A 104 -10.29 14.59 -5.67
CA PHE A 104 -11.10 13.89 -4.67
C PHE A 104 -11.29 14.80 -3.47
N SER A 105 -12.48 14.73 -2.85
CA SER A 105 -12.72 15.42 -1.59
C SER A 105 -11.74 14.88 -0.53
N PRO A 106 -11.09 15.73 0.27
CA PRO A 106 -10.23 15.33 1.38
C PRO A 106 -11.07 14.75 2.52
N THR A 107 -11.75 13.64 2.26
CA THR A 107 -12.63 12.91 3.17
C THR A 107 -12.36 11.42 2.99
N ILE A 108 -12.41 10.65 4.07
CA ILE A 108 -12.18 9.19 4.06
C ILE A 108 -13.09 8.49 3.02
N SER A 109 -14.36 8.91 2.92
CA SER A 109 -15.30 8.40 1.91
C SER A 109 -14.86 8.72 0.47
N GLY A 110 -14.37 9.93 0.23
CA GLY A 110 -13.82 10.34 -1.06
C GLY A 110 -12.60 9.53 -1.47
N MET A 111 -11.70 9.26 -0.53
CA MET A 111 -10.53 8.41 -0.76
C MET A 111 -10.92 6.96 -1.08
N LEU A 112 -11.91 6.41 -0.36
CA LEU A 112 -12.35 5.03 -0.55
C LEU A 112 -12.98 4.81 -1.94
N SER A 113 -13.69 5.82 -2.46
CA SER A 113 -14.24 5.77 -3.83
C SER A 113 -13.16 5.70 -4.92
N LYS A 114 -11.98 6.28 -4.66
CA LYS A 114 -10.83 6.29 -5.59
C LYS A 114 -9.85 5.15 -5.35
N PHE A 115 -9.99 4.42 -4.25
CA PHE A 115 -9.17 3.26 -3.92
C PHE A 115 -9.04 2.24 -5.07
N PRO A 116 -10.13 1.74 -5.69
CA PRO A 116 -9.99 0.74 -6.77
C PRO A 116 -9.23 1.29 -7.99
N ALA A 117 -9.46 2.57 -8.34
CA ALA A 117 -8.73 3.22 -9.41
C ALA A 117 -7.25 3.40 -9.08
N ALA A 118 -6.94 3.79 -7.83
CA ALA A 118 -5.57 3.94 -7.34
C ALA A 118 -4.80 2.62 -7.33
N VAL A 119 -5.44 1.51 -6.94
CA VAL A 119 -4.86 0.17 -6.99
C VAL A 119 -4.51 -0.21 -8.44
N ASN A 120 -5.44 0.01 -9.37
CA ASN A 120 -5.20 -0.30 -10.78
C ASN A 120 -4.00 0.47 -11.33
N VAL A 121 -3.88 1.74 -10.99
CA VAL A 121 -2.79 2.57 -11.51
C VAL A 121 -1.47 2.25 -10.85
N THR A 122 -1.47 1.99 -9.55
CA THR A 122 -0.22 1.73 -8.82
C THR A 122 0.37 0.37 -9.19
N LEU A 123 -0.47 -0.62 -9.46
CA LEU A 123 -0.01 -1.99 -9.70
C LEU A 123 0.08 -2.37 -11.19
N PHE A 124 -0.82 -1.84 -12.03
CA PHE A 124 -1.00 -2.33 -13.40
C PHE A 124 -0.69 -1.30 -14.49
N ARG A 125 -0.37 -0.05 -14.12
CA ARG A 125 0.11 0.98 -15.06
C ARG A 125 1.60 1.24 -14.82
N PRO A 126 2.36 1.70 -15.84
CA PRO A 126 1.93 2.12 -17.17
C PRO A 126 1.58 0.95 -18.09
N TYR A 127 0.57 1.12 -18.95
CA TYR A 127 0.32 0.13 -19.99
C TYR A 127 1.33 0.28 -21.15
N PRO A 128 1.60 -0.78 -21.93
CA PRO A 128 2.54 -0.70 -23.06
C PRO A 128 2.21 0.43 -24.05
N TRP A 129 0.91 0.71 -24.25
CA TRP A 129 0.42 1.78 -25.13
C TRP A 129 0.47 3.19 -24.51
N GLU A 130 0.74 3.32 -23.21
CA GLU A 130 0.91 4.61 -22.53
C GLU A 130 2.39 5.00 -22.39
N SER A 131 3.30 4.14 -22.85
CA SER A 131 4.75 4.31 -22.72
C SER A 131 5.28 5.24 -23.80
N LYS A 132 5.49 6.51 -23.46
CA LYS A 132 6.01 7.53 -24.40
C LYS A 132 7.53 7.44 -24.63
N LYS A 133 8.25 6.73 -23.77
CA LYS A 133 9.71 6.58 -23.81
C LYS A 133 10.09 5.10 -23.77
N VAL A 134 11.12 4.70 -24.51
CA VAL A 134 11.60 3.30 -24.57
C VAL A 134 11.99 2.78 -23.19
N ILE A 135 12.54 3.64 -22.33
CA ILE A 135 12.90 3.28 -20.95
C ILE A 135 11.69 2.86 -20.10
N VAL A 136 10.50 3.43 -20.37
CA VAL A 136 9.25 3.14 -19.63
C VAL A 136 8.62 1.83 -20.12
N LEU A 137 8.98 1.38 -21.32
CA LEU A 137 8.43 0.16 -21.94
C LEU A 137 8.80 -1.10 -21.13
N LEU A 138 9.99 -1.13 -20.52
CA LEU A 138 10.40 -2.22 -19.63
C LEU A 138 9.52 -2.30 -18.37
N SER A 139 9.24 -1.15 -17.75
CA SER A 139 8.32 -1.05 -16.60
C SER A 139 6.88 -1.39 -16.99
N ALA A 140 6.45 -1.02 -18.19
CA ALA A 140 5.12 -1.37 -18.69
C ALA A 140 4.96 -2.87 -18.96
N LEU A 141 6.03 -3.54 -19.40
CA LEU A 141 6.06 -4.99 -19.59
C LEU A 141 5.99 -5.71 -18.24
N GLU A 142 6.72 -5.24 -17.22
CA GLU A 142 6.64 -5.75 -15.85
C GLU A 142 5.22 -5.63 -15.29
N ALA A 143 4.60 -4.45 -15.38
CA ALA A 143 3.24 -4.21 -14.92
C ALA A 143 2.22 -5.10 -15.65
N LEU A 144 2.42 -5.35 -16.94
CA LEU A 144 1.58 -6.24 -17.75
C LEU A 144 1.73 -7.71 -17.32
N ILE A 145 2.95 -8.18 -17.07
CA ILE A 145 3.18 -9.53 -16.52
C ILE A 145 2.50 -9.67 -15.16
N PHE A 146 2.62 -8.66 -14.28
CA PHE A 146 1.95 -8.63 -12.98
C PHE A 146 0.43 -8.71 -13.09
N LEU A 147 -0.15 -7.99 -14.06
CA LEU A 147 -1.59 -8.06 -14.37
C LEU A 147 -1.99 -9.48 -14.77
N PHE A 148 -1.26 -10.10 -15.71
CA PHE A 148 -1.55 -11.48 -16.15
C PHE A 148 -1.43 -12.51 -15.02
N ILE A 149 -0.41 -12.40 -14.17
CA ILE A 149 -0.24 -13.28 -13.02
C ILE A 149 -1.40 -13.10 -12.04
N THR A 150 -1.82 -11.85 -11.78
CA THR A 150 -2.93 -11.55 -10.88
C THR A 150 -4.25 -12.15 -11.39
N LEU A 151 -4.54 -11.99 -12.69
CA LEU A 151 -5.72 -12.59 -13.31
C LEU A 151 -5.71 -14.12 -13.32
N LYS A 152 -4.52 -14.75 -13.35
CA LYS A 152 -4.40 -16.22 -13.31
C LYS A 152 -4.60 -16.80 -11.90
N ILE A 153 -4.25 -16.04 -10.86
CA ILE A 153 -4.29 -16.49 -9.47
C ILE A 153 -5.69 -16.34 -8.84
N ILE A 154 -6.43 -15.30 -9.25
CA ILE A 154 -7.83 -15.08 -8.88
C ILE A 154 -8.71 -16.15 -9.52
#